data_AF-A0A820RKK4-F1
#
_entry.id   AF-A0A820RKK4-F1
#
_cell.length_a   1.000
_cell.length_b   1.000
_cell.length_c   1.000
_cell.angle_alpha   90.00
_cell.angle_beta   90.00
_cell.angle_gamma   90.00
#
_symmetry.space_group_name_H-M   'P 1'
#
loop_
_entity.id
_entity.type
_entity.pdbx_description
1 polymer ?
#
loop_
_entity_poly.entity_id
_entity_poly.type
_entity_poly.pdbx_seq_one_letter_code
_entity_poly.pdbx_strand_id
1 'polypeptide(L)'
;RDGTPVNQKKAVWWDGGIHAREWISPATNIFIAHTLLSNYSKDPTITHLVDQFDYYILPVFNVDGYAYTWSKDRLWRKTRSKTIIPLCFGADPNRNWDYKWCE
;
A
#
# COMPACT_ATOMS: atom_id res chain seq x y z
N ARG A 1 -16.24 21.14 11.75
CA ARG A 1 -16.64 21.02 13.17
C ARG A 1 -15.35 20.68 13.90
N ASP A 2 -14.59 21.58 14.55
CA ASP A 2 -14.95 22.71 15.42
C ASP A 2 -13.92 23.89 15.39
N GLY A 3 -13.02 23.98 14.40
CA GLY A 3 -12.16 25.17 14.24
C GLY A 3 -11.04 25.33 15.28
N THR A 4 -10.78 24.30 16.10
CA THR A 4 -9.49 24.20 16.80
C THR A 4 -8.38 23.93 15.77
N PRO A 5 -7.20 24.57 15.87
CA PRO A 5 -6.05 24.17 15.08
C PRO A 5 -5.69 22.76 15.53
N VAL A 6 -6.09 21.75 14.76
CA VAL A 6 -5.54 20.41 14.92
C VAL A 6 -4.05 20.59 14.68
N ASN A 7 -3.23 20.36 15.71
CA ASN A 7 -1.80 20.33 15.56
C ASN A 7 -1.50 19.18 14.58
N GLN A 8 -1.40 19.51 13.28
CA GLN A 8 -1.33 18.51 12.23
C GLN A 8 -0.01 17.77 12.38
N LYS A 9 -0.09 16.51 12.80
CA LYS A 9 1.05 15.61 12.80
C LYS A 9 1.57 15.49 11.38
N LYS A 10 2.88 15.26 11.24
CA LYS A 10 3.44 14.90 9.94
C LYS A 10 2.91 13.53 9.54
N ALA A 11 2.68 13.33 8.25
CA ALA A 11 2.17 12.05 7.75
C ALA A 11 3.28 11.15 7.22
N VAL A 12 3.15 9.85 7.44
CA VAL A 12 3.94 8.79 6.80
C VAL A 12 2.99 7.96 5.95
N TRP A 13 3.30 7.84 4.66
CA TRP A 13 2.60 6.95 3.73
C TRP A 13 3.38 5.64 3.56
N TRP A 14 2.70 4.51 3.71
CA TRP A 14 3.27 3.18 3.52
C TRP A 14 2.32 2.29 2.71
N ASP A 15 2.62 2.10 1.42
CA ASP A 15 1.89 1.15 0.58
C ASP A 15 2.64 -0.16 0.35
N GLY A 16 1.88 -1.17 -0.09
CA GLY A 16 2.36 -2.51 -0.35
C GLY A 16 1.49 -3.19 -1.40
N GLY A 17 2.00 -4.27 -1.98
CA GLY A 17 1.26 -5.03 -2.99
C GLY A 17 0.98 -4.24 -4.28
N ILE A 18 1.83 -3.29 -4.65
CA ILE A 18 1.76 -2.62 -5.97
C ILE A 18 1.92 -3.64 -7.10
N HIS A 19 2.82 -4.60 -6.93
CA HIS A 19 2.87 -5.79 -7.77
C HIS A 19 2.15 -6.96 -7.11
N ALA A 20 1.19 -7.52 -7.82
CA ALA A 20 0.26 -8.50 -7.27
C ALA A 20 0.93 -9.77 -6.68
N ARG A 21 1.96 -10.30 -7.34
CA ARG A 21 2.65 -11.53 -6.93
C ARG A 21 3.54 -11.40 -5.68
N GLU A 22 3.85 -10.19 -5.24
CA GLU A 22 4.81 -9.91 -4.16
C GLU A 22 4.14 -10.02 -2.78
N TRP A 23 3.57 -11.19 -2.47
CA TRP A 23 2.68 -11.43 -1.32
C TRP A 23 3.26 -11.10 0.05
N ILE A 24 4.60 -11.09 0.19
CA ILE A 24 5.22 -10.69 1.45
C ILE A 24 4.95 -9.22 1.78
N SER A 25 4.82 -8.35 0.77
CA SER A 25 4.60 -6.91 0.97
C SER A 25 3.27 -6.62 1.67
N PRO A 26 2.09 -7.12 1.20
CA PRO A 26 0.84 -6.98 1.94
C PRO A 26 0.88 -7.55 3.36
N ALA A 27 1.49 -8.73 3.55
CA ALA A 27 1.61 -9.35 4.86
C ALA A 27 2.45 -8.50 5.83
N THR A 28 3.58 -7.96 5.35
CA THR A 28 4.43 -7.05 6.12
C THR A 28 3.70 -5.76 6.48
N ASN A 29 2.96 -5.14 5.55
CA ASN A 29 2.18 -3.93 5.85
C ASN A 29 1.13 -4.16 6.94
N ILE A 30 0.43 -5.30 6.90
CA ILE A 30 -0.52 -5.69 7.96
C ILE A 30 0.22 -5.92 9.28
N PHE A 31 1.39 -6.56 9.25
CA PHE A 31 2.23 -6.78 10.44
C PHE A 31 2.69 -5.45 11.06
N ILE A 32 3.06 -4.45 10.25
CA ILE A 32 3.42 -3.11 10.72
C ILE A 32 2.24 -2.43 11.38
N ALA A 33 1.07 -2.43 10.74
CA ALA A 33 -0.15 -1.86 11.31
C ALA A 33 -0.46 -2.51 12.67
N HIS A 34 -0.40 -3.83 12.74
CA HIS A 34 -0.55 -4.57 14.00
C HIS A 34 0.52 -4.18 15.03
N THR A 35 1.78 -4.03 14.63
CA THR A 35 2.88 -3.67 15.53
C THR A 35 2.69 -2.28 16.15
N LEU A 36 2.26 -1.30 15.35
CA LEU A 36 1.97 0.05 15.83
C LEU A 36 0.80 0.05 16.82
N LEU A 37 -0.29 -0.66 16.49
CA LEU A 37 -1.48 -0.73 17.33
C LEU A 37 -1.25 -1.49 18.64
N SER A 38 -0.64 -2.68 18.55
CA SER A 38 -0.52 -3.59 19.69
C SER A 38 0.51 -3.13 20.73
N ASN A 39 1.43 -2.25 20.34
CA ASN A 39 2.49 -1.74 21.22
C ASN A 39 2.33 -0.26 21.59
N TYR A 40 1.31 0.43 21.08
CA TYR A 40 0.97 1.78 21.55
C TYR A 40 0.70 1.75 23.07
N SER A 41 1.25 2.72 23.80
CA SER A 41 1.24 2.80 25.26
C SER A 41 1.97 1.67 26.01
N LYS A 42 2.68 0.76 25.31
CA LYS A 42 3.49 -0.31 25.92
C LYS A 42 4.97 -0.16 25.61
N ASP A 43 5.29 0.15 24.36
CA ASP A 43 6.65 0.45 23.92
C ASP A 43 6.82 1.97 23.83
N PRO A 44 7.75 2.58 24.58
CA PRO A 44 7.96 4.03 24.58
C PRO A 44 8.36 4.59 23.20
N THR A 45 9.10 3.83 22.40
CA THR A 45 9.54 4.22 21.06
C THR A 45 8.35 4.24 20.09
N ILE A 46 7.55 3.18 20.08
CA ILE A 46 6.35 3.11 19.21
C ILE A 46 5.33 4.16 19.63
N THR A 47 5.13 4.36 20.93
CA THR A 47 4.23 5.40 21.45
C THR A 47 4.67 6.79 20.99
N HIS A 48 5.96 7.11 21.13
CA HIS A 48 6.52 8.37 20.64
C HIS A 48 6.30 8.55 19.13
N LEU A 49 6.54 7.51 18.32
CA LEU A 49 6.35 7.56 16.88
C LEU A 49 4.88 7.84 16.49
N VAL A 50 3.93 7.12 17.08
CA VAL A 50 2.49 7.30 16.81
C VAL A 50 1.97 8.65 17.33
N ASP A 51 2.55 9.17 18.42
CA ASP A 51 2.19 10.51 18.92
C ASP A 51 2.74 11.63 18.03
N GLN A 52 3.84 11.41 17.30
CA GLN A 52 4.45 12.41 16.41
C GLN A 52 3.94 12.36 14.96
N PHE A 53 3.51 11.19 14.46
CA PHE A 53 3.14 10.99 13.06
C PHE A 53 1.76 10.34 12.89
N ASP A 54 1.08 10.70 11.80
CA ASP A 54 -0.06 9.96 11.28
C ASP A 54 0.42 8.94 10.23
N TYR A 55 0.14 7.66 10.46
CA TYR A 55 0.52 6.56 9.55
C TYR A 55 -0.65 6.16 8.65
N TYR A 56 -0.51 6.38 7.34
CA TYR A 56 -1.44 5.90 6.33
C TYR A 56 -0.88 4.64 5.68
N ILE A 57 -1.46 3.49 6.02
CA ILE A 57 -0.99 2.18 5.54
C ILE A 57 -1.97 1.64 4.51
N LEU A 58 -1.50 1.38 3.29
CA LEU A 58 -2.25 0.74 2.21
C LEU A 58 -1.67 -0.67 1.95
N PRO A 59 -2.25 -1.74 2.53
CA PRO A 59 -1.64 -3.07 2.44
C PRO A 59 -1.65 -3.68 1.04
N VAL A 60 -2.69 -3.38 0.24
CA VAL A 60 -2.86 -3.94 -1.11
C VAL A 60 -3.21 -2.81 -2.06
N PHE A 61 -2.21 -2.28 -2.76
CA PHE A 61 -2.40 -1.24 -3.77
C PHE A 61 -3.07 -1.79 -5.03
N ASN A 62 -2.65 -2.96 -5.52
CA ASN A 62 -3.19 -3.61 -6.71
C ASN A 62 -4.17 -4.75 -6.34
N VAL A 63 -5.37 -4.38 -5.87
CA VAL A 63 -6.38 -5.32 -5.36
C VAL A 63 -6.82 -6.36 -6.40
N ASP A 64 -7.09 -5.94 -7.63
CA ASP A 64 -7.55 -6.85 -8.68
C ASP A 64 -6.45 -7.83 -9.10
N GLY A 65 -5.22 -7.33 -9.24
CA GLY A 65 -4.07 -8.17 -9.54
C GLY A 65 -3.82 -9.17 -8.42
N TYR A 66 -3.85 -8.72 -7.16
CA TYR A 66 -3.66 -9.59 -6.00
C TYR A 66 -4.72 -10.71 -5.98
N ALA A 67 -6.00 -10.39 -6.13
CA ALA A 67 -7.07 -11.41 -6.23
C ALA A 67 -6.87 -12.39 -7.41
N TYR A 68 -6.34 -11.91 -8.54
CA TYR A 68 -6.02 -12.75 -9.69
C TYR A 68 -4.90 -13.75 -9.38
N THR A 69 -3.94 -13.41 -8.51
CA THR A 69 -2.88 -14.33 -8.08
C THR A 69 -3.36 -15.49 -7.22
N TRP A 70 -4.49 -15.32 -6.53
CA TRP A 70 -5.12 -16.38 -5.74
C TRP A 70 -6.01 -17.31 -6.59
N SER A 71 -6.55 -16.80 -7.70
CA SER A 71 -7.62 -17.50 -8.43
C SER A 71 -7.21 -18.02 -9.81
N LYS A 72 -6.18 -17.45 -10.45
CA LYS A 72 -5.84 -17.74 -11.85
C LYS A 72 -4.34 -17.91 -12.10
N ASP A 73 -3.53 -16.92 -11.75
CA ASP A 73 -2.09 -16.94 -12.06
C ASP A 73 -1.28 -16.33 -10.92
N ARG A 74 -0.63 -17.20 -10.13
CA ARG A 74 0.18 -16.82 -8.97
C ARG A 74 1.30 -15.83 -9.32
N LEU A 75 1.83 -15.84 -10.55
CA LEU A 75 2.94 -15.00 -10.96
C LEU A 75 2.48 -13.69 -11.64
N TRP A 76 1.18 -13.41 -11.67
CA TRP A 76 0.65 -12.16 -12.19
C TRP A 76 1.18 -10.95 -11.42
N ARG A 77 1.64 -9.93 -12.14
CA ARG A 77 2.28 -8.72 -11.57
C ARG A 77 1.45 -7.45 -11.73
N LYS A 78 0.86 -7.25 -12.91
CA LYS A 78 0.26 -6.01 -13.39
C LYS A 78 -1.10 -5.71 -12.77
N THR A 79 -1.69 -4.55 -13.08
CA THR A 79 -3.12 -4.30 -12.83
C THR A 79 -4.00 -5.23 -13.67
N ARG A 80 -5.34 -5.10 -13.59
CA ARG A 80 -6.30 -5.87 -14.39
C ARG A 80 -7.10 -5.06 -15.40
N SER A 81 -6.65 -3.83 -15.72
CA SER A 81 -7.25 -3.01 -16.76
C SER A 81 -7.26 -3.72 -18.12
N LYS A 82 -8.30 -3.47 -18.93
CA LYS A 82 -8.31 -3.91 -20.34
C LYS A 82 -7.37 -3.01 -21.15
N THR A 83 -6.71 -3.57 -22.14
CA THR A 83 -5.90 -2.80 -23.10
C THR A 83 -6.54 -2.83 -24.49
N ILE A 84 -6.01 -2.01 -25.41
CA ILE A 84 -6.44 -2.02 -26.81
C ILE A 84 -6.05 -3.32 -27.54
N ILE A 85 -5.04 -4.03 -27.04
CA ILE A 85 -4.60 -5.29 -27.61
C ILE A 85 -5.45 -6.41 -27.00
N PRO A 86 -6.23 -7.15 -27.82
CA PRO A 86 -7.00 -8.28 -27.32
C PRO A 86 -6.11 -9.27 -26.55
N LEU A 87 -6.64 -9.83 -25.46
CA LEU A 87 -5.94 -10.79 -24.58
C LEU A 87 -4.78 -10.23 -23.74
N CYS A 88 -4.31 -9.00 -23.99
CA CYS A 88 -3.36 -8.32 -23.12
C CYS A 88 -4.10 -7.50 -22.07
N PHE A 89 -3.84 -7.79 -20.79
CA PHE A 89 -4.43 -7.08 -19.65
C PHE A 89 -3.37 -6.45 -18.77
N GLY A 90 -3.72 -5.32 -18.15
CA GLY A 90 -2.95 -4.63 -17.13
C GLY A 90 -1.79 -3.81 -17.67
N ALA A 91 -1.50 -2.73 -16.94
CA ALA A 91 -0.24 -1.99 -17.00
C ALA A 91 0.61 -2.35 -15.77
N ASP A 92 1.94 -2.18 -15.85
CA ASP A 92 2.77 -2.22 -14.65
C ASP A 92 2.47 -0.96 -13.81
N PRO A 93 1.88 -1.09 -12.62
CA PRO A 93 1.50 0.08 -11.82
C PRO A 93 2.70 0.90 -11.36
N ASN A 94 3.90 0.32 -11.26
CA ASN A 94 5.13 1.05 -10.93
C ASN A 94 5.89 1.54 -12.18
N ARG A 95 5.23 1.59 -13.33
CA ARG A 95 5.66 2.29 -14.56
C ARG A 95 4.60 3.26 -15.06
N ASN A 96 3.62 3.58 -14.21
CA ASN A 96 2.44 4.36 -14.57
C ASN A 96 2.30 5.65 -13.74
N TRP A 97 3.41 6.12 -13.17
CA TRP A 97 3.49 7.40 -12.49
C TRP A 97 4.00 8.47 -13.45
N ASP A 98 3.58 9.72 -13.24
CA ASP A 98 3.99 10.88 -14.05
C ASP A 98 5.39 11.38 -13.63
N TYR A 99 6.37 10.49 -13.73
CA TYR A 99 7.77 10.81 -13.51
C TYR A 99 8.59 10.02 -14.51
N LYS A 100 9.20 10.75 -15.48
CA LYS A 100 9.93 10.15 -16.60
C LYS A 100 9.12 9.05 -17.29
N TRP A 101 7.83 9.33 -17.48
CA TRP A 101 6.88 8.35 -17.96
C TRP A 101 7.20 7.96 -19.40
N CYS A 102 7.42 6.66 -19.63
CA CYS A 102 7.82 6.10 -20.93
C CYS A 102 9.15 6.63 -21.51
N GLU A 103 10.01 7.27 -20.70
CA GLU A 103 11.44 7.43 -21.00
C GLU A 103 12.17 6.08 -20.90
#